data_AF-A0A3N5P1Y8-F1
#
_entry.id   AF-A0A3N5P1Y8-F1
#
_cell.length_a   1.000
_cell.length_b   1.000
_cell.length_c   1.000
_cell.angle_alpha   90.00
_cell.angle_beta   90.00
_cell.angle_gamma   90.00
#
_symmetry.space_group_name_H-M   'P 1'
#
loop_
_entity.id
_entity.type
_entity.pdbx_description
1 polymer ?
#
loop_
_entity_poly.entity_id
_entity_poly.type
_entity_poly.pdbx_seq_one_letter_code
_entity_poly.pdbx_strand_id
1 'polypeptide(L)'
;MSKIICSAAIRGAHKIVDMAEEKYEKVLKQFGPEQKIGFPNTGYYLPVIYSILGAPVKQLGDMKEIFQECRKLLPAPVSDQVWLPYLAPALDAGMATFFAEEMHEAMRYVEESDFYAKTEDPTDDCLWLGAADDVIFRKRGVEFVDGTAPGFAAILGTPSDPEVAEKIALELQQKNLYIFMHDQTDGISMPAQLAKQNVQIGWSTRLVPFGPTYTSAVFAMGFACRVALAFGGIKPGDFKGNLIYNKDRTFAFVIAFGPVSDEWYANAAGAINWGFPTISDWDIPQVLPTGICTYEHVVSQVPHDEIVQKAIEVRGLKVTVSKIDIPMAYGPAFEGERVRKDDLYLECGGGRSLGVELLVSKEMDEVQD
;
A
#
# COMPACT_ATOMS: atom_id res chain seq x y z
N MET A 1 -6.15 0.73 -25.88
CA MET A 1 -5.13 1.34 -24.98
C MET A 1 -5.50 2.80 -24.81
N SER A 2 -5.62 3.29 -23.58
CA SER A 2 -6.08 4.66 -23.32
C SER A 2 -4.94 5.66 -23.49
N LYS A 3 -5.00 6.51 -24.53
CA LYS A 3 -4.07 7.65 -24.73
C LYS A 3 -4.11 8.59 -23.52
N ILE A 4 -5.29 8.83 -22.97
CA ILE A 4 -5.51 9.74 -21.85
C ILE A 4 -4.74 9.28 -20.61
N ILE A 5 -4.86 7.99 -20.24
CA ILE A 5 -4.16 7.44 -19.07
C ILE A 5 -2.65 7.52 -19.26
N CYS A 6 -2.14 7.06 -20.40
CA CYS A 6 -0.70 7.03 -20.63
C CYS A 6 -0.11 8.45 -20.66
N SER A 7 -0.80 9.41 -21.29
CA SER A 7 -0.39 10.81 -21.29
C SER A 7 -0.44 11.43 -19.89
N ALA A 8 -1.49 11.14 -19.10
CA ALA A 8 -1.63 11.64 -17.73
C ALA A 8 -0.55 11.08 -16.80
N ALA A 9 -0.30 9.77 -16.85
CA ALA A 9 0.75 9.12 -16.07
C ALA A 9 2.14 9.71 -16.38
N ILE A 10 2.44 9.96 -17.66
CA ILE A 10 3.73 10.58 -18.06
C ILE A 10 3.82 12.02 -17.52
N ARG A 11 2.76 12.84 -17.66
CA ARG A 11 2.76 14.21 -17.11
C ARG A 11 2.92 14.21 -15.59
N GLY A 12 2.21 13.33 -14.89
CA GLY A 12 2.33 13.15 -13.45
C GLY A 12 3.74 12.75 -13.04
N ALA A 13 4.36 11.80 -13.74
CA ALA A 13 5.73 11.38 -13.46
C ALA A 13 6.74 12.52 -13.62
N HIS A 14 6.63 13.33 -14.68
CA HIS A 14 7.46 14.54 -14.84
C HIS A 14 7.27 15.48 -13.65
N LYS A 15 6.02 15.78 -13.28
CA LYS A 15 5.70 16.67 -12.17
C LYS A 15 6.28 16.17 -10.84
N ILE A 16 6.20 14.87 -10.56
CA ILE A 16 6.69 14.27 -9.32
C ILE A 16 8.22 14.27 -9.29
N VAL A 17 8.88 13.91 -10.39
CA VAL A 17 10.35 13.93 -10.49
C VAL A 17 10.89 15.35 -10.35
N ASP A 18 10.28 16.34 -11.02
CA ASP A 18 10.66 17.75 -10.91
C ASP A 18 10.51 18.24 -9.46
N MET A 19 9.38 17.94 -8.82
CA MET A 19 9.10 18.31 -7.43
C MET A 19 10.09 17.68 -6.45
N ALA A 20 10.44 16.40 -6.64
CA ALA A 20 11.42 15.71 -5.82
C ALA A 20 12.85 16.24 -6.03
N GLU A 21 13.24 16.56 -7.27
CA GLU A 21 14.54 17.18 -7.57
C GLU A 21 14.66 18.59 -6.97
N GLU A 22 13.63 19.42 -7.09
CA GLU A 22 13.61 20.76 -6.48
C GLU A 22 13.75 20.68 -4.96
N LYS A 23 13.10 19.71 -4.33
CA LYS A 23 13.24 19.45 -2.90
C LYS A 23 14.67 18.99 -2.58
N TYR A 24 15.21 18.06 -3.34
CA TYR A 24 16.56 17.57 -3.18
C TYR A 24 17.60 18.70 -3.23
N GLU A 25 17.49 19.63 -4.17
CA GLU A 25 18.39 20.78 -4.21
C GLU A 25 18.32 21.68 -2.96
N LYS A 26 17.12 21.86 -2.40
CA LYS A 26 16.92 22.66 -1.17
C LYS A 26 17.53 21.95 0.03
N VAL A 27 17.22 20.67 0.21
CA VAL A 27 17.72 19.85 1.34
C VAL A 27 19.24 19.69 1.25
N LEU A 28 19.78 19.48 0.05
CA LEU A 28 21.22 19.38 -0.19
C LEU A 28 21.95 20.67 0.18
N LYS A 29 21.37 21.84 -0.11
CA LYS A 29 21.92 23.14 0.31
C LYS A 29 21.87 23.34 1.82
N GLN A 30 20.85 22.81 2.48
CA GLN A 30 20.64 22.98 3.92
C GLN A 30 21.51 22.04 4.77
N PHE A 31 21.59 20.76 4.41
CA PHE A 31 22.22 19.72 5.23
C PHE A 31 23.56 19.21 4.66
N GLY A 32 23.84 19.47 3.39
CA GLY A 32 25.06 19.01 2.71
C GLY A 32 24.98 17.55 2.24
N PRO A 33 25.92 17.12 1.37
CA PRO A 33 25.89 15.81 0.73
C PRO A 33 26.11 14.62 1.67
N GLU A 34 26.78 14.83 2.82
CA GLU A 34 27.15 13.78 3.77
C GLU A 34 26.03 13.43 4.77
N GLN A 35 24.92 14.18 4.75
CA GLN A 35 23.79 13.93 5.62
C GLN A 35 23.23 12.53 5.36
N LYS A 36 23.15 11.72 6.42
CA LYS A 36 22.57 10.37 6.37
C LYS A 36 21.08 10.44 6.08
N ILE A 37 20.61 9.52 5.24
CA ILE A 37 19.22 9.42 4.84
C ILE A 37 18.78 7.96 4.81
N GLY A 38 17.50 7.71 5.07
CA GLY A 38 16.91 6.39 5.07
C GLY A 38 15.64 6.31 5.92
N PHE A 39 14.95 5.19 5.80
CA PHE A 39 13.77 4.90 6.60
C PHE A 39 14.14 4.39 8.01
N PRO A 40 13.21 4.48 8.98
CA PRO A 40 13.48 4.07 10.36
C PRO A 40 13.82 2.57 10.43
N ASN A 41 14.96 2.25 11.05
CA ASN A 41 15.38 0.90 11.44
C ASN A 41 15.16 -0.14 10.31
N THR A 42 15.75 0.11 9.13
CA THR A 42 15.69 -0.81 7.98
C THR A 42 17.08 -1.25 7.51
N GLY A 43 17.25 -2.55 7.27
CA GLY A 43 18.41 -3.11 6.60
C GLY A 43 18.39 -2.97 5.06
N TYR A 44 17.30 -2.43 4.50
CA TYR A 44 17.03 -2.39 3.06
C TYR A 44 17.17 -1.00 2.42
N TYR A 45 17.84 -0.06 3.11
CA TYR A 45 18.05 1.32 2.61
C TYR A 45 16.73 1.99 2.21
N LEU A 46 16.61 2.40 0.94
CA LEU A 46 15.39 2.79 0.26
C LEU A 46 14.88 1.55 -0.51
N PRO A 47 13.85 0.83 0.01
CA PRO A 47 13.53 -0.51 -0.46
C PRO A 47 13.16 -0.65 -1.93
N VAL A 48 12.46 0.31 -2.54
CA VAL A 48 12.06 0.24 -3.96
C VAL A 48 13.31 0.40 -4.83
N ILE A 49 14.10 1.44 -4.60
CA ILE A 49 15.37 1.69 -5.30
C ILE A 49 16.34 0.52 -5.10
N TYR A 50 16.50 0.05 -3.87
CA TYR A 50 17.42 -1.03 -3.54
C TYR A 50 16.99 -2.37 -4.16
N SER A 51 15.68 -2.63 -4.20
CA SER A 51 15.11 -3.81 -4.84
C SER A 51 15.35 -3.82 -6.36
N ILE A 52 15.05 -2.70 -7.02
CA ILE A 52 15.04 -2.62 -8.49
C ILE A 52 16.44 -2.35 -9.05
N LEU A 53 17.19 -1.39 -8.48
CA LEU A 53 18.50 -0.97 -8.99
C LEU A 53 19.67 -1.64 -8.25
N GLY A 54 19.43 -2.21 -7.06
CA GLY A 54 20.51 -2.74 -6.21
C GLY A 54 21.38 -1.64 -5.58
N ALA A 55 20.98 -0.38 -5.71
CA ALA A 55 21.74 0.79 -5.26
C ALA A 55 21.46 1.08 -3.77
N PRO A 56 22.46 0.98 -2.88
CA PRO A 56 22.28 1.25 -1.45
C PRO A 56 22.40 2.75 -1.17
N VAL A 57 21.30 3.48 -1.23
CA VAL A 57 21.24 4.92 -0.91
C VAL A 57 21.41 5.11 0.61
N LYS A 58 22.49 5.78 1.04
CA LYS A 58 22.82 5.99 2.46
C LYS A 58 22.90 7.47 2.83
N GLN A 59 23.27 8.32 1.88
CA GLN A 59 23.48 9.75 2.10
C GLN A 59 22.77 10.54 1.00
N LEU A 60 22.54 11.84 1.25
CA LEU A 60 21.94 12.73 0.26
C LEU A 60 22.70 12.72 -1.07
N GLY A 61 24.04 12.70 -1.04
CA GLY A 61 24.85 12.68 -2.26
C GLY A 61 24.55 11.51 -3.20
N ASP A 62 24.14 10.35 -2.66
CA ASP A 62 23.84 9.15 -3.45
C ASP A 62 22.57 9.31 -4.31
N MET A 63 21.64 10.17 -3.89
CA MET A 63 20.38 10.41 -4.61
C MET A 63 20.59 11.02 -6.00
N LYS A 64 21.71 11.71 -6.23
CA LYS A 64 22.02 12.34 -7.52
C LYS A 64 22.08 11.32 -8.66
N GLU A 65 22.65 10.15 -8.41
CA GLU A 65 22.74 9.09 -9.42
C GLU A 65 21.35 8.50 -9.70
N ILE A 66 20.51 8.37 -8.67
CA ILE A 66 19.14 7.86 -8.82
C ILE A 66 18.28 8.84 -9.62
N PHE A 67 18.38 10.15 -9.40
CA PHE A 67 17.68 11.13 -10.23
C PHE A 67 18.10 11.08 -11.70
N GLN A 68 19.38 10.81 -11.99
CA GLN A 68 19.82 10.58 -13.37
C GLN A 68 19.16 9.35 -14.00
N GLU A 69 18.98 8.27 -13.23
CA GLU A 69 18.21 7.10 -13.69
C GLU A 69 16.73 7.44 -13.88
N CYS A 70 16.10 8.19 -12.97
CA CYS A 70 14.72 8.68 -13.15
C CYS A 70 14.57 9.44 -14.47
N ARG A 71 15.50 10.36 -14.79
CA ARG A 71 15.47 11.13 -16.03
C ARG A 71 15.67 10.29 -17.28
N LYS A 72 16.40 9.16 -17.20
CA LYS A 72 16.52 8.20 -18.32
C LYS A 72 15.23 7.41 -18.55
N LEU A 73 14.53 7.08 -17.46
CA LEU A 73 13.26 6.33 -17.50
C LEU A 73 12.08 7.22 -17.93
N LEU A 74 12.14 8.52 -17.68
CA LEU A 74 11.09 9.45 -18.06
C LEU A 74 10.97 9.57 -19.59
N PRO A 75 9.86 9.13 -20.20
CA PRO A 75 9.66 9.31 -21.62
C PRO A 75 9.33 10.77 -21.95
N ALA A 76 9.53 11.15 -23.21
CA ALA A 76 9.09 12.44 -23.70
C ALA A 76 7.56 12.60 -23.56
N PRO A 77 7.04 13.82 -23.33
CA PRO A 77 5.61 14.07 -23.33
C PRO A 77 4.95 13.58 -24.63
N VAL A 78 3.78 12.97 -24.48
CA VAL A 78 3.04 12.38 -25.62
C VAL A 78 2.54 13.50 -26.54
N SER A 79 2.89 13.42 -27.83
CA SER A 79 2.41 14.38 -28.83
C SER A 79 0.89 14.29 -29.04
N ASP A 80 0.24 15.45 -29.20
CA ASP A 80 -1.18 15.53 -29.53
C ASP A 80 -1.50 14.93 -30.89
N GLN A 81 -0.57 15.04 -31.85
CA GLN A 81 -0.77 14.67 -33.26
C GLN A 81 -0.57 13.19 -33.55
N VAL A 82 0.00 12.41 -32.62
CA VAL A 82 0.30 10.99 -32.83
C VAL A 82 -0.47 10.13 -31.84
N TRP A 83 -1.05 9.02 -32.31
CA TRP A 83 -1.81 8.07 -31.52
C TRP A 83 -0.93 6.90 -31.02
N LEU A 84 0.24 7.21 -30.45
CA LEU A 84 1.23 6.19 -30.07
C LEU A 84 1.83 6.37 -28.66
N PRO A 85 1.07 6.57 -27.57
CA PRO A 85 1.59 6.14 -26.28
C PRO A 85 1.46 4.61 -26.19
N TYR A 86 2.59 3.94 -26.03
CA TYR A 86 2.62 2.53 -25.64
C TYR A 86 2.53 2.43 -24.12
N LEU A 87 2.04 1.29 -23.64
CA LEU A 87 1.99 1.00 -22.20
C LEU A 87 3.40 1.04 -21.58
N ALA A 88 4.41 0.53 -22.28
CA ALA A 88 5.79 0.48 -21.78
C ALA A 88 6.35 1.86 -21.35
N PRO A 89 6.32 2.92 -22.17
CA PRO A 89 6.70 4.27 -21.71
C PRO A 89 5.95 4.76 -20.46
N ALA A 90 4.65 4.48 -20.34
CA ALA A 90 3.88 4.88 -19.17
C ALA A 90 4.31 4.10 -17.91
N LEU A 91 4.70 2.83 -18.09
CA LEU A 91 5.24 1.99 -17.03
C LEU A 91 6.64 2.45 -16.59
N ASP A 92 7.51 2.80 -17.53
CA ASP A 92 8.84 3.36 -17.22
C ASP A 92 8.70 4.68 -16.44
N ALA A 93 7.74 5.52 -16.84
CA ALA A 93 7.38 6.72 -16.11
C ALA A 93 6.89 6.41 -14.69
N GLY A 94 6.03 5.40 -14.52
CA GLY A 94 5.55 4.96 -13.22
C GLY A 94 6.66 4.40 -12.31
N MET A 95 7.68 3.73 -12.87
CA MET A 95 8.86 3.32 -12.11
C MET A 95 9.66 4.52 -11.61
N ALA A 96 9.88 5.52 -12.48
CA ALA A 96 10.56 6.76 -12.10
C ALA A 96 9.80 7.53 -11.01
N THR A 97 8.46 7.52 -11.06
CA THR A 97 7.60 8.10 -10.01
C THR A 97 7.91 7.51 -8.65
N PHE A 98 7.91 6.18 -8.49
CA PHE A 98 8.19 5.58 -7.18
C PHE A 98 9.61 5.83 -6.69
N PHE A 99 10.61 5.90 -7.57
CA PHE A 99 11.97 6.30 -7.15
C PHE A 99 12.00 7.73 -6.63
N ALA A 100 11.34 8.67 -7.30
CA ALA A 100 11.26 10.06 -6.88
C ALA A 100 10.49 10.22 -5.56
N GLU A 101 9.37 9.53 -5.39
CA GLU A 101 8.60 9.52 -4.15
C GLU A 101 9.38 8.91 -2.98
N GLU A 102 10.14 7.83 -3.22
CA GLU A 102 10.94 7.20 -2.18
C GLU A 102 12.02 8.15 -1.66
N MET A 103 12.69 8.87 -2.57
CA MET A 103 13.65 9.91 -2.20
C MET A 103 12.97 11.09 -1.50
N HIS A 104 11.79 11.52 -1.96
CA HIS A 104 11.03 12.62 -1.37
C HIS A 104 10.62 12.34 0.08
N GLU A 105 10.11 11.14 0.34
CA GLU A 105 9.74 10.69 1.69
C GLU A 105 10.97 10.50 2.57
N ALA A 106 12.07 9.94 2.03
CA ALA A 106 13.30 9.81 2.77
C ALA A 106 13.87 11.18 3.18
N MET A 107 13.72 12.22 2.34
CA MET A 107 14.07 13.60 2.70
C MET A 107 13.13 14.17 3.77
N ARG A 108 11.83 13.84 3.73
CA ARG A 108 10.88 14.25 4.77
C ARG A 108 11.25 13.70 6.14
N TYR A 109 11.74 12.46 6.22
CA TYR A 109 12.25 11.90 7.49
C TYR A 109 13.43 12.68 8.09
N VAL A 110 14.20 13.42 7.26
CA VAL A 110 15.32 14.26 7.70
C VAL A 110 14.85 15.65 8.11
N GLU A 111 13.94 16.26 7.35
CA GLU A 111 13.42 17.61 7.63
C GLU A 111 12.42 17.64 8.79
N GLU A 112 11.56 16.62 8.88
CA GLU A 112 10.42 16.55 9.78
C GLU A 112 10.42 15.19 10.51
N SER A 113 11.30 15.04 11.51
CA SER A 113 11.51 13.74 12.17
C SER A 113 10.27 13.17 12.86
N ASP A 114 9.34 14.04 13.24
CA ASP A 114 8.17 13.71 14.08
C ASP A 114 6.87 13.66 13.26
N PHE A 115 6.96 13.76 11.93
CA PHE A 115 5.80 13.68 11.04
C PHE A 115 5.13 12.30 11.05
N TYR A 116 5.91 11.24 11.28
CA TYR A 116 5.46 9.85 11.32
C TYR A 116 5.66 9.24 12.70
N ALA A 117 4.67 8.48 13.18
CA ALA A 117 4.62 7.96 14.55
C ALA A 117 5.71 6.90 14.85
N LYS A 118 6.16 6.16 13.82
CA LYS A 118 7.16 5.06 13.94
C LYS A 118 6.76 3.97 14.95
N THR A 119 5.46 3.78 15.15
CA THR A 119 4.85 2.81 16.08
C THR A 119 3.99 1.79 15.32
N GLU A 120 3.56 0.72 16.00
CA GLU A 120 2.60 -0.25 15.43
C GLU A 120 1.19 0.36 15.25
N ASP A 121 0.78 1.22 16.18
CA ASP A 121 -0.53 1.87 16.14
C ASP A 121 -0.35 3.39 16.16
N PRO A 122 -1.26 4.16 15.53
CA PRO A 122 -1.23 5.62 15.59
C PRO A 122 -1.32 6.14 17.02
N THR A 123 -0.75 7.31 17.28
CA THR A 123 -0.84 8.00 18.56
C THR A 123 -1.83 9.15 18.47
N ASP A 124 -2.29 9.67 19.62
CA ASP A 124 -3.21 10.81 19.67
C ASP A 124 -2.66 12.04 18.93
N ASP A 125 -1.33 12.19 18.91
CA ASP A 125 -0.62 13.30 18.27
C ASP A 125 -0.18 13.02 16.82
N CYS A 126 -0.15 11.75 16.39
CA CYS A 126 0.34 11.36 15.08
C CYS A 126 -0.44 10.19 14.48
N LEU A 127 -1.29 10.54 13.50
CA LEU A 127 -2.12 9.59 12.76
C LEU A 127 -1.32 8.71 11.78
N TRP A 128 -0.24 9.24 11.21
CA TRP A 128 0.46 8.63 10.08
C TRP A 128 1.64 7.78 10.54
N LEU A 129 1.67 6.52 10.09
CA LEU A 129 2.68 5.55 10.52
C LEU A 129 3.97 5.66 9.71
N GLY A 130 3.88 6.06 8.43
CA GLY A 130 5.01 6.11 7.51
C GLY A 130 5.60 4.73 7.20
N ALA A 131 6.85 4.70 6.74
CA ALA A 131 7.53 3.47 6.38
C ALA A 131 7.61 2.49 7.57
N ALA A 132 7.15 1.25 7.36
CA ALA A 132 7.27 0.21 8.38
C ALA A 132 8.75 -0.05 8.71
N ASP A 133 9.11 -0.13 9.98
CA ASP A 133 10.46 -0.52 10.38
C ASP A 133 10.69 -2.04 10.21
N ASP A 134 11.92 -2.52 10.40
CA ASP A 134 12.23 -3.96 10.21
C ASP A 134 11.55 -4.86 11.26
N VAL A 135 11.19 -4.34 12.43
CA VAL A 135 10.52 -5.14 13.48
C VAL A 135 9.09 -5.42 13.07
N ILE A 136 8.35 -4.36 12.70
CA ILE A 136 6.99 -4.44 12.18
C ILE A 136 6.98 -5.25 10.89
N PHE A 137 7.92 -4.97 9.98
CA PHE A 137 8.03 -5.69 8.72
C PHE A 137 8.27 -7.19 8.91
N ARG A 138 9.15 -7.60 9.83
CA ARG A 138 9.37 -9.03 10.09
C ARG A 138 8.15 -9.70 10.73
N LYS A 139 7.46 -9.01 11.63
CA LYS A 139 6.26 -9.53 12.29
C LYS A 139 5.11 -9.71 11.30
N ARG A 140 4.85 -8.69 10.46
CA ARG A 140 3.68 -8.63 9.56
C ARG A 140 3.96 -9.23 8.18
N GLY A 141 5.21 -9.18 7.71
CA GLY A 141 5.61 -9.71 6.41
C GLY A 141 5.58 -11.23 6.31
N VAL A 142 5.67 -11.95 7.44
CA VAL A 142 5.50 -13.43 7.46
C VAL A 142 4.08 -13.83 7.06
N GLU A 143 3.07 -13.03 7.43
CA GLU A 143 1.66 -13.29 7.12
C GLU A 143 1.38 -13.33 5.60
N PHE A 144 2.22 -12.63 4.80
CA PHE A 144 2.15 -12.61 3.34
C PHE A 144 2.72 -13.89 2.69
N VAL A 145 3.45 -14.69 3.45
CA VAL A 145 4.15 -15.88 2.95
C VAL A 145 3.45 -17.15 3.42
N ASP A 146 2.99 -17.17 4.68
CA ASP A 146 2.22 -18.29 5.23
C ASP A 146 0.75 -18.32 4.75
N GLY A 147 0.28 -17.23 4.13
CA GLY A 147 -1.06 -17.12 3.55
C GLY A 147 -2.13 -16.62 4.52
N THR A 148 -1.76 -16.25 5.74
CA THR A 148 -2.67 -15.65 6.74
C THR A 148 -3.21 -14.31 6.27
N ALA A 149 -2.40 -13.55 5.51
CA ALA A 149 -2.82 -12.36 4.80
C ALA A 149 -2.36 -12.46 3.33
N PRO A 150 -3.25 -12.72 2.37
CA PRO A 150 -2.84 -13.01 0.99
C PRO A 150 -2.24 -11.79 0.27
N GLY A 151 -2.46 -10.58 0.76
CA GLY A 151 -2.05 -9.36 0.10
C GLY A 151 -2.54 -8.09 0.79
N PHE A 152 -2.57 -6.98 0.05
CA PHE A 152 -3.03 -5.69 0.55
C PHE A 152 -3.85 -4.91 -0.48
N ALA A 153 -4.79 -4.10 -0.03
CA ALA A 153 -5.46 -3.07 -0.79
C ALA A 153 -4.79 -1.73 -0.51
N ALA A 154 -4.18 -1.11 -1.52
CA ALA A 154 -3.69 0.26 -1.44
C ALA A 154 -4.84 1.22 -1.78
N ILE A 155 -5.30 1.98 -0.79
CA ILE A 155 -6.39 2.93 -0.93
C ILE A 155 -5.83 4.33 -1.14
N LEU A 156 -6.23 4.99 -2.23
CA LEU A 156 -6.00 6.41 -2.45
C LEU A 156 -7.32 7.16 -2.33
N GLY A 157 -7.36 8.15 -1.46
CA GLY A 157 -8.57 8.93 -1.20
C GLY A 157 -9.56 8.23 -0.27
N THR A 158 -10.83 8.61 -0.35
CA THR A 158 -11.90 8.01 0.45
C THR A 158 -13.30 8.24 -0.14
N PRO A 159 -14.27 7.35 0.10
CA PRO A 159 -15.69 7.69 -0.06
C PRO A 159 -16.08 8.91 0.80
N SER A 160 -17.04 9.69 0.31
CA SER A 160 -17.59 10.85 1.02
C SER A 160 -18.38 10.48 2.27
N ASP A 161 -19.05 9.31 2.24
CA ASP A 161 -19.83 8.77 3.35
C ASP A 161 -18.96 7.92 4.29
N PRO A 162 -18.86 8.26 5.60
CA PRO A 162 -18.12 7.47 6.56
C PRO A 162 -18.62 6.03 6.72
N GLU A 163 -19.93 5.77 6.60
CA GLU A 163 -20.49 4.41 6.71
C GLU A 163 -20.03 3.52 5.56
N VAL A 164 -19.91 4.09 4.36
CA VAL A 164 -19.40 3.38 3.18
C VAL A 164 -17.91 3.08 3.34
N ALA A 165 -17.13 4.03 3.86
CA ALA A 165 -15.70 3.81 4.13
C ALA A 165 -15.47 2.68 5.15
N GLU A 166 -16.25 2.65 6.24
CA GLU A 166 -16.22 1.56 7.23
C GLU A 166 -16.61 0.22 6.60
N LYS A 167 -17.70 0.17 5.85
CA LYS A 167 -18.16 -1.07 5.19
C LYS A 167 -17.07 -1.66 4.28
N ILE A 168 -16.41 -0.82 3.48
CA ILE A 168 -15.33 -1.24 2.58
C ILE A 168 -14.11 -1.74 3.37
N ALA A 169 -13.70 -1.02 4.43
CA ALA A 169 -12.60 -1.43 5.29
C ALA A 169 -12.88 -2.79 5.95
N LEU A 170 -14.08 -2.94 6.50
CA LEU A 170 -14.53 -4.17 7.16
C LEU A 170 -14.57 -5.34 6.18
N GLU A 171 -15.09 -5.14 4.98
CA GLU A 171 -15.12 -6.18 3.94
C GLU A 171 -13.69 -6.63 3.59
N LEU A 172 -12.76 -5.69 3.39
CA LEU A 172 -11.35 -6.02 3.11
C LEU A 172 -10.68 -6.78 4.27
N GLN A 173 -10.97 -6.41 5.53
CA GLN A 173 -10.48 -7.11 6.72
C GLN A 173 -11.02 -8.54 6.81
N GLN A 174 -12.31 -8.75 6.51
CA GLN A 174 -12.94 -10.09 6.48
C GLN A 174 -12.33 -10.99 5.39
N LYS A 175 -11.76 -10.40 4.34
CA LYS A 175 -11.00 -11.11 3.29
C LYS A 175 -9.52 -11.29 3.66
N ASN A 176 -9.14 -10.98 4.91
CA ASN A 176 -7.79 -11.08 5.46
C ASN A 176 -6.74 -10.20 4.79
N LEU A 177 -7.15 -9.12 4.12
CA LEU A 177 -6.22 -8.21 3.46
C LEU A 177 -5.70 -7.16 4.44
N TYR A 178 -4.50 -6.65 4.18
CA TYR A 178 -4.07 -5.37 4.72
C TYR A 178 -4.69 -4.23 3.93
N ILE A 179 -5.05 -3.13 4.61
CA ILE A 179 -5.55 -1.92 3.98
C ILE A 179 -4.51 -0.83 4.22
N PHE A 180 -3.86 -0.39 3.15
CA PHE A 180 -2.80 0.61 3.16
C PHE A 180 -3.40 1.93 2.66
N MET A 181 -3.60 2.89 3.56
CA MET A 181 -4.36 4.11 3.29
C MET A 181 -3.42 5.29 2.99
N HIS A 182 -3.70 5.96 1.88
CA HIS A 182 -2.90 7.04 1.31
C HIS A 182 -3.78 8.20 0.83
N ASP A 183 -3.24 9.41 0.90
CA ASP A 183 -3.83 10.62 0.33
C ASP A 183 -5.27 10.94 0.83
N GLN A 184 -5.90 11.94 0.21
CA GLN A 184 -7.23 12.43 0.52
C GLN A 184 -8.02 12.71 -0.76
N THR A 185 -9.35 12.76 -0.61
CA THR A 185 -10.28 13.27 -1.61
C THR A 185 -11.01 14.47 -1.00
N ASP A 186 -10.93 15.64 -1.62
CA ASP A 186 -11.57 16.89 -1.16
C ASP A 186 -11.26 17.28 0.31
N GLY A 187 -10.03 17.02 0.75
CA GLY A 187 -9.51 17.30 2.09
C GLY A 187 -9.85 16.22 3.12
N ILE A 188 -10.50 15.13 2.73
CA ILE A 188 -10.93 14.05 3.62
C ILE A 188 -10.13 12.79 3.31
N SER A 189 -9.56 12.16 4.33
CA SER A 189 -8.81 10.90 4.21
C SER A 189 -9.58 9.73 4.79
N MET A 190 -9.31 8.51 4.29
CA MET A 190 -9.97 7.30 4.80
C MET A 190 -9.73 7.06 6.30
N PRO A 191 -8.51 7.25 6.85
CA PRO A 191 -8.29 7.14 8.29
C PRO A 191 -9.17 8.10 9.11
N ALA A 192 -9.39 9.32 8.60
CA ALA A 192 -10.26 10.30 9.26
C ALA A 192 -11.74 9.89 9.23
N GLN A 193 -12.20 9.22 8.18
CA GLN A 193 -13.57 8.69 8.11
C GLN A 193 -13.74 7.50 9.07
N LEU A 194 -12.77 6.60 9.12
CA LEU A 194 -12.78 5.45 10.03
C LEU A 194 -12.74 5.88 11.50
N ALA A 195 -11.97 6.92 11.82
CA ALA A 195 -11.94 7.51 13.16
C ALA A 195 -13.32 8.06 13.59
N LYS A 196 -14.11 8.63 12.68
CA LYS A 196 -15.48 9.11 12.98
C LYS A 196 -16.43 7.97 13.35
N GLN A 197 -16.19 6.76 12.83
CA GLN A 197 -16.95 5.55 13.15
C GLN A 197 -16.36 4.78 14.35
N ASN A 198 -15.38 5.35 15.05
CA ASN A 198 -14.68 4.71 16.16
C ASN A 198 -14.00 3.38 15.77
N VAL A 199 -13.60 3.23 14.51
CA VAL A 199 -12.87 2.05 14.03
C VAL A 199 -11.40 2.18 14.45
N GLN A 200 -10.88 1.16 15.13
CA GLN A 200 -9.47 1.10 15.51
C GLN A 200 -8.59 0.89 14.27
N ILE A 201 -7.64 1.80 14.05
CA ILE A 201 -6.67 1.76 12.95
C ILE A 201 -5.26 1.45 13.48
N GLY A 202 -4.44 0.81 12.66
CA GLY A 202 -3.05 0.45 12.97
C GLY A 202 -2.59 -0.85 12.29
N TRP A 203 -1.33 -1.21 12.52
CA TRP A 203 -0.80 -2.50 12.09
C TRP A 203 -1.48 -3.68 12.80
N SER A 204 -2.00 -3.47 14.01
CA SER A 204 -2.74 -4.48 14.77
C SER A 204 -4.04 -4.91 14.09
N THR A 205 -4.82 -3.94 13.60
CA THR A 205 -6.10 -4.18 12.91
C THR A 205 -5.97 -4.30 11.39
N ARG A 206 -4.74 -4.28 10.86
CA ARG A 206 -4.42 -4.29 9.41
C ARG A 206 -4.94 -3.08 8.64
N LEU A 207 -5.41 -2.02 9.32
CA LEU A 207 -5.84 -0.75 8.74
C LEU A 207 -4.72 0.29 8.93
N VAL A 208 -3.77 0.35 7.99
CA VAL A 208 -2.51 1.08 8.15
C VAL A 208 -2.58 2.45 7.46
N PRO A 209 -2.64 3.57 8.21
CA PRO A 209 -2.52 4.92 7.64
C PRO A 209 -1.06 5.25 7.32
N PHE A 210 -0.68 5.26 6.04
CA PHE A 210 0.71 5.48 5.65
C PHE A 210 1.10 6.94 5.55
N GLY A 211 0.26 7.78 4.94
CA GLY A 211 0.53 9.21 4.85
C GLY A 211 -0.59 10.02 4.20
N PRO A 212 -0.57 11.36 4.39
CA PRO A 212 -1.64 12.24 3.95
C PRO A 212 -1.62 12.59 2.47
N THR A 213 -0.59 12.17 1.72
CA THR A 213 -0.37 12.54 0.32
C THR A 213 -0.03 11.31 -0.53
N TYR A 214 -0.24 11.41 -1.84
CA TYR A 214 0.07 10.35 -2.82
C TYR A 214 1.52 9.83 -2.72
N THR A 215 2.48 10.68 -2.34
CA THR A 215 3.90 10.30 -2.16
C THR A 215 4.12 9.16 -1.17
N SER A 216 3.19 8.94 -0.24
CA SER A 216 3.26 7.84 0.72
C SER A 216 2.95 6.48 0.11
N ALA A 217 2.40 6.41 -1.11
CA ALA A 217 2.12 5.15 -1.84
C ALA A 217 3.39 4.30 -1.99
N VAL A 218 4.55 4.95 -2.05
CA VAL A 218 5.84 4.27 -2.09
C VAL A 218 6.10 3.38 -0.87
N PHE A 219 5.51 3.65 0.30
CA PHE A 219 5.65 2.78 1.47
C PHE A 219 4.99 1.42 1.27
N ALA A 220 3.84 1.36 0.59
CA ALA A 220 3.17 0.11 0.23
C ALA A 220 4.03 -0.69 -0.77
N MET A 221 4.57 -0.03 -1.80
CA MET A 221 5.46 -0.68 -2.76
C MET A 221 6.78 -1.14 -2.13
N GLY A 222 7.35 -0.33 -1.24
CA GLY A 222 8.55 -0.66 -0.49
C GLY A 222 8.32 -1.83 0.46
N PHE A 223 7.14 -1.94 1.08
CA PHE A 223 6.76 -3.12 1.85
C PHE A 223 6.72 -4.38 0.98
N ALA A 224 6.05 -4.33 -0.17
CA ALA A 224 5.99 -5.44 -1.13
C ALA A 224 7.38 -5.86 -1.63
N CYS A 225 8.23 -4.89 -1.96
CA CYS A 225 9.63 -5.14 -2.35
C CYS A 225 10.40 -5.84 -1.24
N ARG A 226 10.24 -5.42 0.02
CA ARG A 226 10.91 -6.05 1.16
C ARG A 226 10.44 -7.48 1.39
N VAL A 227 9.15 -7.78 1.23
CA VAL A 227 8.64 -9.17 1.34
C VAL A 227 9.37 -10.08 0.36
N ALA A 228 9.52 -9.64 -0.90
CA ALA A 228 10.22 -10.39 -1.94
C ALA A 228 11.73 -10.57 -1.64
N LEU A 229 12.40 -9.54 -1.10
CA LEU A 229 13.82 -9.62 -0.72
C LEU A 229 14.02 -10.55 0.50
N ALA A 230 13.24 -10.35 1.57
CA ALA A 230 13.45 -11.01 2.86
C ALA A 230 12.99 -12.46 2.86
N PHE A 231 11.82 -12.73 2.29
CA PHE A 231 11.18 -14.06 2.33
C PHE A 231 11.20 -14.76 0.98
N GLY A 232 11.14 -14.00 -0.12
CA GLY A 232 11.26 -14.54 -1.47
C GLY A 232 12.70 -14.90 -1.88
N GLY A 233 13.70 -14.46 -1.10
CA GLY A 233 15.11 -14.71 -1.39
C GLY A 233 15.61 -14.01 -2.67
N ILE A 234 14.87 -13.01 -3.16
CA ILE A 234 15.25 -12.23 -4.33
C ILE A 234 16.45 -11.35 -3.98
N LYS A 235 17.42 -11.26 -4.88
CA LYS A 235 18.62 -10.44 -4.65
C LYS A 235 18.33 -8.97 -4.96
N PRO A 236 18.93 -8.02 -4.22
CA PRO A 236 18.89 -6.61 -4.59
C PRO A 236 19.41 -6.39 -6.01
N GLY A 237 18.69 -5.58 -6.82
CA GLY A 237 19.01 -5.33 -8.22
C GLY A 237 18.46 -6.37 -9.21
N ASP A 238 17.91 -7.49 -8.73
CA ASP A 238 17.12 -8.41 -9.56
C ASP A 238 15.69 -7.88 -9.71
N PHE A 239 15.54 -6.79 -10.47
CA PHE A 239 14.24 -6.14 -10.68
C PHE A 239 13.21 -7.12 -11.25
N LYS A 240 13.62 -7.99 -12.18
CA LYS A 240 12.73 -8.94 -12.83
C LYS A 240 12.23 -9.98 -11.83
N GLY A 241 13.13 -10.54 -11.01
CA GLY A 241 12.76 -11.46 -9.94
C GLY A 241 11.79 -10.82 -8.95
N ASN A 242 12.01 -9.56 -8.58
CA ASN A 242 11.16 -8.86 -7.63
C ASN A 242 9.75 -8.58 -8.19
N LEU A 243 9.66 -8.09 -9.43
CA LEU A 243 8.38 -7.79 -10.07
C LEU A 243 7.56 -9.08 -10.31
N ILE A 244 8.21 -10.16 -10.75
CA ILE A 244 7.54 -11.46 -10.94
C ILE A 244 7.07 -12.03 -9.59
N TYR A 245 7.91 -11.96 -8.55
CA TYR A 245 7.51 -12.41 -7.21
C TYR A 245 6.24 -11.69 -6.76
N ASN A 246 6.21 -10.36 -6.86
CA ASN A 246 5.05 -9.58 -6.43
C ASN A 246 3.80 -9.86 -7.27
N LYS A 247 3.96 -10.00 -8.58
CA LYS A 247 2.87 -10.41 -9.47
C LYS A 247 2.27 -11.76 -9.07
N ASP A 248 3.09 -12.74 -8.71
CA ASP A 248 2.64 -14.13 -8.50
C ASP A 248 2.31 -14.47 -7.04
N ARG A 249 2.87 -13.75 -6.07
CA ARG A 249 2.78 -14.07 -4.63
C ARG A 249 2.09 -13.00 -3.79
N THR A 250 2.19 -11.73 -4.16
CA THR A 250 1.61 -10.63 -3.37
C THR A 250 0.28 -10.22 -3.99
N PHE A 251 -0.85 -10.64 -3.45
CA PHE A 251 -2.18 -10.32 -4.00
C PHE A 251 -2.61 -8.89 -3.66
N ALA A 252 -1.90 -7.91 -4.22
CA ALA A 252 -2.19 -6.50 -4.02
C ALA A 252 -2.89 -5.84 -5.20
N PHE A 253 -3.71 -4.83 -4.89
CA PHE A 253 -4.44 -4.00 -5.85
C PHE A 253 -4.64 -2.60 -5.28
N VAL A 254 -4.92 -1.65 -6.17
CA VAL A 254 -5.18 -0.24 -5.82
C VAL A 254 -6.67 0.04 -5.93
N ILE A 255 -7.24 0.73 -4.94
CA ILE A 255 -8.58 1.32 -5.03
C ILE A 255 -8.45 2.83 -4.90
N ALA A 256 -8.89 3.56 -5.91
CA ALA A 256 -8.86 5.02 -5.94
C ALA A 256 -10.28 5.59 -5.87
N PHE A 257 -10.53 6.44 -4.87
CA PHE A 257 -11.83 7.06 -4.62
C PHE A 257 -11.85 8.53 -5.05
N GLY A 258 -12.77 8.87 -5.96
CA GLY A 258 -12.98 10.24 -6.43
C GLY A 258 -12.11 10.64 -7.63
N PRO A 259 -12.06 11.95 -7.94
CA PRO A 259 -11.36 12.47 -9.12
C PRO A 259 -9.85 12.13 -9.11
N VAL A 260 -9.37 11.53 -10.19
CA VAL A 260 -7.97 11.07 -10.31
C VAL A 260 -7.09 12.17 -10.91
N SER A 261 -6.04 12.55 -10.17
CA SER A 261 -5.01 13.50 -10.61
C SER A 261 -3.96 12.86 -11.54
N ASP A 262 -3.19 13.69 -12.25
CA ASP A 262 -2.07 13.20 -13.09
C ASP A 262 -1.05 12.42 -12.24
N GLU A 263 -0.82 12.83 -10.98
CA GLU A 263 0.03 12.13 -10.02
C GLU A 263 -0.51 10.75 -9.66
N TRP A 264 -1.81 10.62 -9.39
CA TRP A 264 -2.42 9.31 -9.14
C TRP A 264 -2.32 8.38 -10.35
N TYR A 265 -2.45 8.91 -11.57
CA TYR A 265 -2.21 8.12 -12.78
C TYR A 265 -0.76 7.63 -12.86
N ALA A 266 0.21 8.44 -12.44
CA ALA A 266 1.62 8.05 -12.42
C ALA A 266 1.89 6.94 -11.39
N ASN A 267 1.30 7.05 -10.20
CA ASN A 267 1.40 6.03 -9.15
C ASN A 267 0.71 4.72 -9.57
N ALA A 268 -0.46 4.81 -10.21
CA ALA A 268 -1.17 3.65 -10.76
C ALA A 268 -0.35 2.97 -11.87
N ALA A 269 0.26 3.74 -12.78
CA ALA A 269 1.18 3.19 -13.78
C ALA A 269 2.38 2.48 -13.14
N GLY A 270 2.90 3.03 -12.05
CA GLY A 270 3.90 2.38 -11.21
C GLY A 270 3.39 1.05 -10.66
N ALA A 271 2.23 1.03 -10.01
CA ALA A 271 1.65 -0.17 -9.40
C ALA A 271 1.42 -1.30 -10.43
N ILE A 272 1.06 -0.95 -11.66
CA ILE A 272 0.91 -1.92 -12.75
C ILE A 272 2.23 -2.67 -13.02
N ASN A 273 3.42 -2.07 -12.86
CA ASN A 273 4.70 -2.78 -13.01
C ASN A 273 4.82 -3.99 -12.06
N TRP A 274 4.29 -3.86 -10.84
CA TRP A 274 4.26 -4.95 -9.85
C TRP A 274 3.13 -5.95 -10.11
N GLY A 275 2.34 -5.77 -11.18
CA GLY A 275 1.17 -6.59 -11.49
C GLY A 275 -0.05 -6.26 -10.64
N PHE A 276 -0.09 -5.06 -10.03
CA PHE A 276 -1.20 -4.64 -9.19
C PHE A 276 -2.19 -3.81 -10.02
N PRO A 277 -3.44 -4.30 -10.20
CA PRO A 277 -4.45 -3.57 -10.94
C PRO A 277 -4.99 -2.40 -10.14
N THR A 278 -5.55 -1.40 -10.84
CA THR A 278 -6.21 -0.24 -10.24
C THR A 278 -7.71 -0.26 -10.53
N ILE A 279 -8.49 -0.08 -9.47
CA ILE A 279 -9.94 -0.03 -9.50
C ILE A 279 -10.35 1.37 -9.03
N SER A 280 -11.28 2.01 -9.71
CA SER A 280 -11.79 3.33 -9.33
C SER A 280 -13.31 3.40 -9.41
N ASP A 281 -13.90 4.16 -8.50
CA ASP A 281 -15.31 4.55 -8.52
C ASP A 281 -15.61 5.68 -9.51
N TRP A 282 -14.58 6.42 -9.94
CA TRP A 282 -14.72 7.58 -10.79
C TRP A 282 -14.75 7.23 -12.28
N ASP A 283 -15.36 8.12 -13.08
CA ASP A 283 -15.35 8.01 -14.54
C ASP A 283 -13.99 8.40 -15.11
N ILE A 284 -13.13 7.40 -15.20
CA ILE A 284 -11.83 7.47 -15.88
C ILE A 284 -11.79 6.44 -17.01
N PRO A 285 -10.91 6.61 -18.02
CA PRO A 285 -10.71 5.58 -19.04
C PRO A 285 -10.27 4.24 -18.43
N GLN A 286 -10.36 3.17 -19.22
CA GLN A 286 -9.97 1.83 -18.78
C GLN A 286 -8.75 1.30 -19.55
N VAL A 287 -8.03 0.36 -18.94
CA VAL A 287 -6.92 -0.39 -19.56
C VAL A 287 -7.22 -1.88 -19.35
N LEU A 288 -8.00 -2.41 -20.28
CA LEU A 288 -8.47 -3.80 -20.30
C LEU A 288 -7.48 -4.86 -20.81
N PRO A 289 -6.40 -4.54 -21.57
CA PRO A 289 -5.42 -5.57 -21.94
C PRO A 289 -4.89 -6.31 -20.72
N THR A 290 -4.51 -7.57 -20.90
CA THR A 290 -3.92 -8.41 -19.85
C THR A 290 -2.42 -8.59 -20.10
N GLY A 291 -1.72 -9.23 -19.15
CA GLY A 291 -0.36 -9.74 -19.35
C GLY A 291 0.62 -9.29 -18.27
N ILE A 292 0.48 -8.06 -17.77
CA ILE A 292 1.23 -7.61 -16.58
C ILE A 292 0.43 -7.94 -15.34
N CYS A 293 -0.75 -7.34 -15.18
CA CYS A 293 -1.76 -7.84 -14.26
C CYS A 293 -2.35 -9.17 -14.75
N THR A 294 -2.94 -9.93 -13.82
CA THR A 294 -3.63 -11.20 -14.12
C THR A 294 -4.76 -11.00 -15.13
N TYR A 295 -5.61 -10.01 -14.89
CA TYR A 295 -6.68 -9.59 -15.79
C TYR A 295 -6.46 -8.13 -16.23
N GLU A 296 -7.46 -7.27 -16.10
CA GLU A 296 -7.40 -5.86 -16.49
C GLU A 296 -6.39 -5.08 -15.64
N HIS A 297 -5.71 -4.09 -16.24
CA HIS A 297 -4.82 -3.19 -15.50
C HIS A 297 -5.59 -2.08 -14.79
N VAL A 298 -6.62 -1.52 -15.45
CA VAL A 298 -7.43 -0.42 -14.90
C VAL A 298 -8.91 -0.66 -15.21
N VAL A 299 -9.72 -0.71 -14.16
CA VAL A 299 -11.19 -0.79 -14.21
C VAL A 299 -11.77 0.41 -13.47
N SER A 300 -12.79 1.04 -14.04
CA SER A 300 -13.35 2.31 -13.56
C SER A 300 -14.88 2.26 -13.50
N GLN A 301 -15.49 3.28 -12.91
CA GLN A 301 -16.94 3.39 -12.68
C GLN A 301 -17.51 2.19 -11.90
N VAL A 302 -16.76 1.69 -10.92
CA VAL A 302 -17.22 0.57 -10.10
C VAL A 302 -17.99 1.09 -8.89
N PRO A 303 -19.26 0.69 -8.70
CA PRO A 303 -20.05 1.07 -7.53
C PRO A 303 -19.38 0.66 -6.21
N HIS A 304 -19.54 1.48 -5.16
CA HIS A 304 -18.88 1.25 -3.85
C HIS A 304 -19.27 -0.06 -3.18
N ASP A 305 -20.48 -0.58 -3.44
CA ASP A 305 -20.96 -1.86 -2.92
C ASP A 305 -20.38 -3.08 -3.65
N GLU A 306 -19.83 -2.90 -4.84
CA GLU A 306 -19.20 -3.97 -5.64
C GLU A 306 -17.68 -3.80 -5.76
N ILE A 307 -17.12 -2.68 -5.32
CA ILE A 307 -15.71 -2.30 -5.59
C ILE A 307 -14.70 -3.28 -5.03
N VAL A 308 -14.94 -3.81 -3.82
CA VAL A 308 -14.06 -4.78 -3.16
C VAL A 308 -14.09 -6.11 -3.90
N GLN A 309 -15.28 -6.61 -4.21
CA GLN A 309 -15.45 -7.83 -4.99
C GLN A 309 -14.77 -7.70 -6.36
N LYS A 310 -15.00 -6.60 -7.06
CA LYS A 310 -14.39 -6.36 -8.37
C LYS A 310 -12.88 -6.32 -8.30
N ALA A 311 -12.31 -5.68 -7.27
CA ALA A 311 -10.86 -5.63 -7.08
C ALA A 311 -10.24 -7.01 -6.84
N ILE A 312 -10.90 -7.85 -6.03
CA ILE A 312 -10.50 -9.23 -5.77
C ILE A 312 -10.55 -10.07 -7.05
N GLU A 313 -11.61 -9.93 -7.83
CA GLU A 313 -11.78 -10.62 -9.13
C GLU A 313 -10.69 -10.25 -10.12
N VAL A 314 -10.46 -8.95 -10.35
CA VAL A 314 -9.45 -8.43 -11.30
C VAL A 314 -8.04 -8.80 -10.86
N ARG A 315 -7.76 -8.86 -9.56
CA ARG A 315 -6.47 -9.35 -9.06
C ARG A 315 -6.30 -10.86 -9.20
N GLY A 316 -7.40 -11.61 -9.28
CA GLY A 316 -7.42 -13.07 -9.32
C GLY A 316 -7.22 -13.72 -7.94
N LEU A 317 -7.59 -13.01 -6.87
CA LEU A 317 -7.52 -13.55 -5.52
C LEU A 317 -8.72 -14.47 -5.26
N LYS A 318 -8.44 -15.75 -4.94
CA LYS A 318 -9.48 -16.70 -4.54
C LYS A 318 -9.65 -16.63 -3.03
N VAL A 319 -10.69 -15.95 -2.58
CA VAL A 319 -11.00 -15.88 -1.14
C VAL A 319 -12.02 -16.94 -0.76
N THR A 320 -11.61 -17.88 0.09
CA THR A 320 -12.53 -18.72 0.87
C THR A 320 -12.95 -17.94 2.11
N VAL A 321 -14.10 -17.28 2.07
CA VAL A 321 -14.70 -16.71 3.28
C VAL A 321 -15.47 -17.82 3.97
N SER A 322 -15.00 -18.23 5.15
CA SER A 322 -15.79 -19.05 6.07
C SER A 322 -16.85 -18.14 6.68
N LYS A 323 -18.07 -18.16 6.12
CA LYS A 323 -19.19 -17.41 6.69
C LYS A 323 -19.65 -18.14 7.97
N ILE A 324 -19.35 -17.55 9.12
CA ILE A 324 -19.85 -18.01 10.41
C ILE A 324 -21.12 -17.20 10.70
N ASP A 325 -22.21 -17.89 11.07
CA ASP A 325 -23.49 -17.23 11.39
C ASP A 325 -23.45 -16.68 12.82
N ILE A 326 -22.75 -15.57 12.99
CA ILE A 326 -22.67 -14.81 14.25
C ILE A 326 -23.02 -13.34 13.99
N PRO A 327 -23.57 -12.62 14.99
CA PRO A 327 -23.97 -11.23 14.83
C PRO A 327 -22.80 -10.22 14.83
N MET A 328 -21.56 -10.70 14.81
CA MET A 328 -20.34 -9.90 14.93
C MET A 328 -19.42 -10.12 13.73
N ALA A 329 -18.57 -9.14 13.44
CA ALA A 329 -17.47 -9.33 12.51
C ALA A 329 -16.50 -10.41 13.04
N TYR A 330 -15.98 -11.23 12.13
CA TYR A 330 -15.06 -12.31 12.45
C TYR A 330 -13.92 -12.35 11.45
N GLY A 331 -12.70 -12.48 11.97
CA GLY A 331 -11.51 -12.68 11.15
C GLY A 331 -10.21 -12.40 11.93
N PRO A 332 -9.08 -12.92 11.45
CA PRO A 332 -7.73 -12.63 11.97
C PRO A 332 -7.40 -11.15 12.21
N ALA A 333 -8.02 -10.23 11.47
CA ALA A 333 -7.80 -8.79 11.67
C ALA A 333 -8.24 -8.27 13.05
N PHE A 334 -9.13 -9.00 13.74
CA PHE A 334 -9.58 -8.68 15.11
C PHE A 334 -8.75 -9.40 16.17
N GLU A 335 -7.78 -10.22 15.77
CA GLU A 335 -6.87 -10.91 16.69
C GLU A 335 -5.90 -9.91 17.32
N GLY A 336 -6.05 -9.70 18.64
CA GLY A 336 -5.22 -8.76 19.40
C GLY A 336 -5.87 -7.39 19.65
N GLU A 337 -7.16 -7.24 19.33
CA GLU A 337 -7.97 -6.11 19.80
C GLU A 337 -7.88 -5.98 21.34
N ARG A 338 -7.78 -4.74 21.84
CA ARG A 338 -7.66 -4.47 23.28
C ARG A 338 -8.98 -3.96 23.82
N VAL A 339 -9.70 -4.79 24.55
CA VAL A 339 -10.94 -4.40 25.26
C VAL A 339 -10.56 -3.76 26.60
N ARG A 340 -10.87 -2.46 26.77
CA ARG A 340 -10.63 -1.72 28.02
C ARG A 340 -11.77 -1.96 29.02
N LYS A 341 -11.56 -1.62 30.30
CA LYS A 341 -12.56 -1.83 31.36
C LYS A 341 -13.89 -1.14 31.10
N ASP A 342 -13.86 0.05 30.49
CA ASP A 342 -15.07 0.82 30.22
C ASP A 342 -15.90 0.22 29.07
N ASP A 343 -15.26 -0.54 28.19
CA ASP A 343 -15.87 -1.23 27.04
C ASP A 343 -16.18 -2.72 27.33
N LEU A 344 -15.82 -3.20 28.52
CA LEU A 344 -15.94 -4.60 28.92
C LEU A 344 -17.38 -4.91 29.37
N TYR A 345 -18.07 -5.74 28.59
CA TYR A 345 -19.39 -6.26 28.99
C TYR A 345 -19.30 -7.42 30.01
N LEU A 346 -18.36 -8.35 29.80
CA LEU A 346 -18.15 -9.54 30.63
C LEU A 346 -16.67 -9.97 30.62
N GLU A 347 -16.13 -10.37 31.76
CA GLU A 347 -14.77 -10.92 31.91
C GLU A 347 -14.83 -12.29 32.58
N CYS A 348 -14.21 -13.30 31.94
CA CYS A 348 -14.11 -14.66 32.44
C CYS A 348 -12.63 -15.11 32.48
N GLY A 349 -12.23 -15.87 33.50
CA GLY A 349 -10.86 -16.36 33.66
C GLY A 349 -9.95 -15.44 34.49
N GLY A 350 -8.64 -15.66 34.35
CA GLY A 350 -7.61 -14.93 35.10
C GLY A 350 -7.72 -15.13 36.61
N GLY A 351 -7.55 -14.05 37.38
CA GLY A 351 -7.71 -14.05 38.84
C GLY A 351 -9.14 -13.82 39.34
N ARG A 352 -10.12 -13.65 38.44
CA ARG A 352 -11.49 -13.25 38.80
C ARG A 352 -12.50 -14.39 38.80
N SER A 353 -12.38 -15.31 37.86
CA SER A 353 -13.22 -16.50 37.80
C SER A 353 -12.43 -17.70 37.28
N LEU A 354 -12.92 -18.91 37.58
CA LEU A 354 -12.36 -20.13 37.04
C LEU A 354 -12.77 -20.25 35.56
N GLY A 355 -11.78 -20.27 34.66
CA GLY A 355 -11.99 -20.54 33.23
C GLY A 355 -11.16 -21.74 32.81
N VAL A 356 -11.76 -22.67 32.07
CA VAL A 356 -11.09 -23.83 31.48
C VAL A 356 -11.64 -24.08 30.08
N GLU A 357 -10.76 -24.29 29.11
CA GLU A 357 -11.08 -24.82 27.79
C GLU A 357 -10.57 -26.26 27.70
N LEU A 358 -11.41 -27.19 27.23
CA LEU A 358 -11.10 -28.61 27.18
C LEU A 358 -11.52 -29.20 25.84
N LEU A 359 -10.55 -29.74 25.11
CA LEU A 359 -10.77 -30.55 23.92
C LEU A 359 -10.57 -32.03 24.27
N VAL A 360 -11.58 -32.86 24.00
CA VAL A 360 -11.53 -34.32 24.26
C VAL A 360 -11.88 -35.07 22.99
N SER A 361 -11.03 -36.03 22.62
CA SER A 361 -11.36 -36.96 21.54
C SER A 361 -12.41 -37.97 22.00
N LYS A 362 -13.41 -38.21 21.17
CA LYS A 362 -14.48 -39.17 21.39
C LYS A 362 -14.75 -40.00 20.14
N GLU A 363 -15.36 -41.16 20.32
CA GLU A 363 -15.83 -41.96 19.20
C GLU A 363 -16.98 -41.25 18.46
N MET A 364 -17.14 -41.54 17.17
CA MET A 364 -18.05 -40.78 16.28
C MET A 364 -19.52 -40.88 16.69
N ASP A 365 -19.92 -41.95 17.38
CA ASP A 365 -21.26 -42.16 17.92
C ASP A 365 -21.51 -41.41 19.24
N GLU A 366 -20.48 -40.84 19.86
CA GLU A 366 -20.57 -40.07 21.09
C GLU A 366 -20.65 -38.55 20.86
N VAL A 367 -20.64 -38.09 19.60
CA VAL A 367 -20.65 -36.66 19.21
C VAL A 367 -21.80 -36.38 18.25
N GLN A 368 -22.45 -35.23 18.41
CA GLN A 368 -23.41 -34.68 17.45
C GLN A 368 -22.77 -33.48 16.77
N ASP A 369 -22.77 -33.50 15.43
CA ASP A 369 -22.32 -32.40 14.57
C ASP A 369 -23.33 -31.26 14.54
#